data_AF-A0A699WCH0-F1
#
_entry.id   AF-A0A699WCH0-F1
#
_cell.length_a   1.000
_cell.length_b   1.000
_cell.length_c   1.000
_cell.angle_alpha   90.00
_cell.angle_beta   90.00
_cell.angle_gamma   90.00
#
_symmetry.space_group_name_H-M   'P 1'
#
loop_
_entity.id
_entity.type
_entity.pdbx_description
1 polymer ?
#
loop_
_entity_poly.entity_id
_entity_poly.type
_entity_poly.pdbx_seq_one_letter_code
_entity_poly.pdbx_strand_id
1 'polypeptide(L)' 'MRQRRWLEFLKDYDTNIQYHPGKANVAVDALSRKSGMIAGIKVEEEIIRDLERL' A
#
# COMPACT_ATOMS: atom_id res chain seq x y z
N MET A 1 -11.45 -12.78 -9.25
CA MET A 1 -12.59 -12.19 -8.48
C MET A 1 -12.34 -10.79 -7.90
N ARG A 2 -11.13 -10.41 -7.47
CA ARG A 2 -10.87 -9.06 -6.90
C ARG A 2 -11.17 -7.90 -7.86
N GLN A 3 -10.75 -7.97 -9.12
CA GLN A 3 -10.94 -6.89 -10.10
C GLN A 3 -12.41 -6.48 -10.28
N ARG A 4 -13.34 -7.43 -10.28
CA ARG A 4 -14.77 -7.13 -10.44
C ARG A 4 -15.34 -6.33 -9.26
N ARG A 5 -14.94 -6.70 -8.03
CA ARG A 5 -15.31 -5.97 -6.81
C ARG A 5 -14.74 -4.54 -6.78
N TRP A 6 -13.53 -4.35 -7.30
CA TRP A 6 -12.93 -3.01 -7.43
C TRP A 6 -13.66 -2.15 -8.46
N LEU A 7 -14.09 -2.73 -9.58
CA LEU A 7 -14.88 -2.02 -10.59
C LEU A 7 -16.26 -1.62 -10.08
N GLU A 8 -16.89 -2.44 -9.24
CA GLU A 8 -18.16 -2.07 -8.58
C GLU A 8 -17.97 -0.89 -7.62
N PHE A 9 -16.94 -0.93 -6.77
CA PHE A 9 -16.63 0.14 -5.83
C PHE A 9 -16.31 1.48 -6.53
N LEU A 10 -15.58 1.44 -7.65
CA LEU A 10 -15.21 2.66 -8.38
C LEU A 10 -16.40 3.33 -9.08
N LYS A 11 -17.54 2.65 -9.29
CA LYS A 11 -18.74 3.26 -9.88
C LYS A 11 -19.37 4.31 -8.98
N ASP A 12 -19.19 4.19 -7.67
CA ASP A 12 -19.75 5.12 -6.70
C ASP A 12 -18.92 6.42 -6.57
N TYR A 13 -17.74 6.46 -7.19
CA TYR A 13 -16.88 7.63 -7.22
C TYR A 13 -16.82 8.19 -8.65
N ASP A 14 -16.96 9.51 -8.80
CA ASP A 14 -16.71 10.19 -10.08
C ASP A 14 -15.21 10.21 -10.38
N THR A 15 -14.68 9.05 -10.77
CA THR A 15 -13.24 8.81 -10.94
C THR A 15 -12.93 8.44 -12.38
N ASN A 16 -12.09 9.27 -13.01
CA ASN A 16 -11.50 8.96 -14.31
C ASN A 16 -10.12 8.31 -14.10
N ILE A 17 -9.96 7.05 -14.50
CA ILE A 17 -8.68 6.33 -14.38
C ILE A 17 -7.76 6.80 -15.50
N GLN A 18 -6.79 7.65 -15.16
CA GLN A 18 -5.77 8.12 -16.10
C GLN A 18 -4.44 7.42 -15.87
N TYR A 19 -3.95 6.74 -16.92
CA TYR A 19 -2.64 6.11 -16.90
C TYR A 19 -1.54 7.15 -17.14
N HIS A 20 -0.59 7.26 -16.22
CA HIS A 20 0.51 8.20 -16.28
C HIS A 20 1.85 7.44 -16.34
N PRO A 21 2.35 7.10 -17.53
CA PRO A 21 3.65 6.45 -17.66
C PRO A 21 4.79 7.41 -17.25
N GLY A 22 5.77 6.89 -16.51
CA GLY A 22 7.01 7.61 -16.18
C GLY A 22 7.05 8.21 -14.76
N LYS A 23 7.33 9.51 -14.66
CA LYS A 23 7.78 10.19 -13.41
C LYS A 23 6.79 10.10 -12.24
N ALA A 24 5.48 10.04 -12.51
CA ALA A 24 4.46 9.87 -11.47
C ALA A 24 4.60 8.51 -10.76
N ASN A 25 4.93 7.44 -11.49
CA ASN A 25 5.15 6.13 -10.90
C ASN A 25 6.41 6.09 -10.03
N VAL A 26 7.44 6.87 -10.36
CA VAL A 26 8.68 6.92 -9.55
C VAL A 26 8.39 7.44 -8.13
N ALA A 27 7.55 8.47 -8.01
CA ALA A 27 7.15 9.00 -6.71
C ALA A 27 6.28 8.00 -5.92
N VAL A 28 5.31 7.37 -6.59
CA VAL A 28 4.44 6.35 -5.97
C VAL A 28 5.24 5.13 -5.54
N ASP A 29 6.17 4.64 -6.37
CA ASP A 29 7.05 3.51 -6.04
C ASP A 29 7.99 3.85 -4.88
N ALA A 30 8.55 5.06 -4.85
CA ALA A 30 9.37 5.50 -3.72
C ALA A 30 8.57 5.56 -2.42
N LEU A 31 7.35 6.08 -2.45
CA LEU A 31 6.45 6.12 -1.30
C LEU A 31 6.01 4.72 -0.86
N SER A 32 5.68 3.84 -1.80
CA SER A 32 5.29 2.45 -1.54
C SER A 32 6.42 1.68 -0.85
N ARG A 33 7.66 1.81 -1.34
CA ARG A 33 8.84 1.23 -0.70
C ARG A 33 9.04 1.76 0.72
N LYS A 34 8.92 3.08 0.93
CA LYS A 34 9.03 3.67 2.27
C LYS A 34 7.96 3.14 3.23
N SER A 35 6.71 3.01 2.77
CA SER A 35 5.62 2.46 3.57
C SER A 35 5.83 1.00 3.92
N GLY A 36 6.35 0.19 2.99
CA GLY A 36 6.71 -1.21 3.24
C GLY A 36 7.81 -1.35 4.28
N MET A 37 8.82 -0.47 4.23
CA MET A 37 9.90 -0.44 5.24
C MET A 37 9.36 -0.07 6.63
N ILE A 38 8.49 0.93 6.73
CA ILE A 38 7.87 1.33 8.01
C ILE A 38 6.98 0.19 8.57
N ALA A 39 6.23 -0.50 7.70
CA ALA A 39 5.45 -1.66 8.11
C ALA A 39 6.34 -2.80 8.61
N GLY A 40 7.49 -3.05 7.96
CA GLY A 40 8.48 -4.03 8.40
C GLY A 40 9.05 -3.71 9.79
N ILE A 41 9.42 -2.45 10.04
CA ILE A 41 9.93 -2.00 11.35
C ILE A 41 8.88 -2.24 12.45
N LYS A 42 7.61 -1.92 12.20
CA LYS A 42 6.53 -2.14 13.18
C LYS A 42 6.33 -3.62 13.50
N VAL A 43 6.47 -4.50 12.51
CA VAL A 43 6.38 -5.95 12.70
C VAL A 43 7.57 -6.45 13.53
N GLU A 44 8.78 -5.97 13.26
CA GLU A 44 9.97 -6.31 14.05
C GLU A 44 9.86 -5.83 15.51
N GLU A 45 9.38 -4.60 15.75
CA GLU A 45 9.13 -4.07 17.09
C GLU A 45 8.11 -4.90 17.87
N GLU A 46 7.04 -5.36 17.20
CA GLU A 46 6.02 -6.21 17.82
C GLU A 46 6.59 -7.59 18.19
N ILE A 47 7.39 -8.19 17.31
CA ILE A 47 8.09 -9.46 17.58
C ILE A 47 9.05 -9.32 18.78
N ILE A 48 9.84 -8.24 18.84
CA ILE A 48 10.77 -8.00 19.95
C ILE A 48 10.01 -7.86 21.26
N ARG A 49 8.93 -7.08 21.29
CA ARG A 49 8.06 -6.92 22.46
C ARG A 49 7.46 -8.24 22.96
N ASP A 50 7.08 -9.12 22.04
CA ASP A 50 6.48 -10.41 22.39
C ASP A 50 7.53 -11.37 22.93
N LEU A 51 8.77 -11.31 22.45
CA LEU A 51 9.91 -12.06 22.99
C LEU A 51 10.32 -11.59 24.40
N GLU A 52 10.27 -10.29 24.67
CA GLU A 52 10.56 -9.72 26.00
C GLU A 52 9.49 -10.03 27.05
N ARG A 53 8.29 -10.45 26.62
CA ARG A 53 7.17 -10.85 27.48
C ARG A 53 7.17 -12.34 27.85
N LEU A 54 8.07 -13.13 27.27
CA LEU A 54 8.31 -14.54 27.61
C LEU A 54 9.30 -14.67 28.78
#